data_AF-A0A3D3S406-F1
#
_entry.id   AF-A0A3D3S406-F1
#
_cell.length_a   1.000
_cell.length_b   1.000
_cell.length_c   1.000
_cell.angle_alpha   90.00
_cell.angle_beta   90.00
_cell.angle_gamma   90.00
#
_symmetry.space_group_name_H-M   'P 1'
#
loop_
_entity.id
_entity.type
_entity.pdbx_description
1 polymer ?
#
loop_
_entity_poly.entity_id
_entity_poly.type
_entity_poly.pdbx_seq_one_letter_code
_entity_poly.pdbx_strand_id
1 'polypeptide(L)'
;GARPLALDLPTLLLLVFCVARLAPYLGQVQNFSQELLFALPSWQQARALEDTLTQAREAAASGRERFTLRHGVTVDGLSVVYPGAARPALDDVSLTLPAGRCTALVGPSGAGKSTLL
;
A
#
# COMPACT_ATOMS: atom_id res chain seq x y z
N GLY A 1 -67.93 3.49 8.67
CA GLY A 1 -67.93 3.36 10.14
C GLY A 1 -66.76 2.49 10.54
N ALA A 2 -65.67 3.12 11.00
CA ALA A 2 -64.49 2.40 11.48
C ALA A 2 -64.83 1.77 12.84
N ARG A 3 -64.85 0.43 12.90
CA ARG A 3 -64.94 -0.29 14.17
C ARG A 3 -63.65 0.00 14.96
N PRO A 4 -63.71 0.58 16.17
CA PRO A 4 -62.52 0.69 17.00
C PRO A 4 -62.04 -0.74 17.26
N LEU A 5 -60.76 -1.02 17.02
CA LEU A 5 -60.15 -2.29 17.39
C LEU A 5 -60.40 -2.49 18.90
N ALA A 6 -61.32 -3.39 19.25
CA ALA A 6 -61.55 -3.83 20.61
C ALA A 6 -60.39 -4.75 21.02
N LEU A 7 -59.21 -4.17 21.16
CA LEU A 7 -58.05 -4.82 21.72
C LEU A 7 -58.13 -4.65 23.24
N ASP A 8 -58.16 -5.77 23.96
CA ASP A 8 -58.10 -5.76 25.41
C ASP A 8 -56.82 -5.04 25.88
N LEU A 9 -56.96 -4.22 26.91
CA LEU A 9 -55.86 -3.46 27.54
C LEU A 9 -54.59 -4.31 27.79
N PRO A 10 -54.68 -5.55 28.32
CA PRO A 10 -53.52 -6.44 28.45
C PRO A 10 -52.86 -6.82 27.13
N THR A 11 -53.62 -7.04 26.05
CA THR A 11 -53.09 -7.35 24.72
C THR A 11 -52.33 -6.15 24.16
N LEU A 12 -52.84 -4.94 24.37
CA LEU A 12 -52.20 -3.70 23.93
C LEU A 12 -50.87 -3.46 24.67
N LEU A 13 -50.83 -3.72 25.99
CA LEU A 13 -49.61 -3.66 26.80
C LEU A 13 -48.58 -4.71 26.39
N LEU A 14 -49.01 -5.95 26.09
CA LEU A 14 -48.13 -7.01 25.57
C LEU A 14 -47.52 -6.62 24.21
N LEU A 15 -48.29 -6.00 23.34
CA LEU A 15 -47.85 -5.56 22.02
C LEU A 15 -46.81 -4.44 22.14
N VAL A 16 -47.07 -3.43 22.98
CA VAL A 16 -46.11 -2.36 23.27
C VAL A 16 -44.84 -2.91 23.92
N PHE A 17 -44.96 -3.86 24.86
CA PHE A 17 -43.82 -4.52 25.49
C PHE A 17 -42.98 -5.33 24.50
N CYS A 18 -43.63 -6.11 23.63
CA CYS A 18 -42.95 -6.87 22.57
C CYS A 18 -42.22 -5.94 21.59
N VAL A 19 -42.86 -4.85 21.16
CA VAL A 19 -42.26 -3.86 20.25
C VAL A 19 -41.08 -3.16 20.92
N ALA A 20 -41.23 -2.74 22.18
CA ALA A 20 -40.15 -2.10 22.94
C ALA A 20 -38.94 -3.03 23.15
N ARG A 21 -39.17 -4.34 23.24
CA ARG A 21 -38.10 -5.35 23.39
C ARG A 21 -37.43 -5.72 22.06
N LEU A 22 -38.15 -5.62 20.94
CA LEU A 22 -37.63 -5.91 19.58
C LEU A 22 -36.93 -4.71 18.92
N ALA A 23 -37.32 -3.48 19.28
CA ALA A 23 -36.69 -2.24 18.81
C ALA A 23 -35.15 -2.23 18.96
N PRO A 24 -34.55 -2.61 20.11
CA PRO A 24 -33.09 -2.64 20.23
C PRO A 24 -32.43 -3.71 19.33
N TYR A 25 -33.15 -4.76 18.95
CA TYR A 25 -32.65 -5.80 18.04
C TYR A 25 -32.51 -5.30 16.61
N LEU A 26 -33.48 -4.49 16.15
CA LEU A 26 -33.41 -3.81 14.85
C LEU A 26 -32.24 -2.82 14.80
N GLY A 27 -32.00 -2.08 15.90
CA GLY A 27 -30.85 -1.19 16.03
C GLY A 27 -29.49 -1.91 16.00
N GLN A 28 -29.39 -3.09 16.62
CA GLN A 28 -28.17 -3.90 16.57
C GLN A 28 -27.80 -4.34 15.15
N VAL A 29 -28.79 -4.79 14.37
CA VAL A 29 -28.57 -5.19 12.97
C VAL A 29 -28.10 -4.01 12.13
N GLN A 30 -28.67 -2.82 12.38
CA GLN A 30 -28.26 -1.60 11.69
C GLN A 30 -26.82 -1.17 12.05
N ASN A 31 -26.44 -1.25 13.33
CA ASN A 31 -25.07 -0.93 13.76
C ASN A 31 -24.04 -1.93 13.21
N PHE A 32 -24.38 -3.22 13.23
CA PHE A 32 -23.52 -4.27 12.66
C PHE A 32 -23.31 -4.09 11.15
N SER A 33 -24.36 -3.66 10.44
CA SER A 33 -24.26 -3.36 9.01
C SER A 33 -23.34 -2.17 8.74
N GLN A 34 -23.39 -1.12 9.57
CA GLN A 34 -22.48 0.02 9.47
C GLN A 34 -21.03 -0.42 9.72
N GLU A 35 -20.78 -1.22 10.75
CA GLU A 35 -19.44 -1.73 11.07
C GLU A 35 -18.86 -2.58 9.94
N LEU A 36 -19.65 -3.45 9.32
CA LEU A 36 -19.24 -4.20 8.14
C LEU A 36 -18.95 -3.31 6.93
N LEU A 37 -19.80 -2.31 6.67
CA LEU A 37 -19.61 -1.37 5.57
C LEU A 37 -18.36 -0.50 5.74
N PHE A 38 -17.97 -0.19 6.98
CA PHE A 38 -16.73 0.55 7.27
C PHE A 38 -15.49 -0.36 7.34
N ALA A 39 -15.63 -1.65 7.65
CA ALA A 39 -14.53 -2.60 7.68
C ALA A 39 -14.18 -3.18 6.30
N LEU A 40 -15.11 -3.22 5.35
CA LEU A 40 -14.86 -3.75 4.01
C LEU A 40 -13.81 -2.96 3.19
N PRO A 41 -13.82 -1.61 3.16
CA PRO A 41 -12.84 -0.82 2.40
C PRO A 41 -11.41 -1.01 2.91
N SER A 42 -11.21 -1.18 4.22
CA SER A 42 -9.87 -1.36 4.79
C SER A 42 -9.23 -2.69 4.37
N TRP A 43 -10.03 -3.75 4.24
CA TRP A 43 -9.55 -5.01 3.67
C TRP A 43 -9.22 -4.87 2.18
N GLN A 44 -10.04 -4.15 1.41
CA GLN A 44 -9.74 -3.90 -0.01
C GLN A 44 -8.42 -3.14 -0.18
N GLN A 45 -8.14 -2.15 0.68
CA GLN A 45 -6.87 -1.41 0.67
C GLN A 45 -5.67 -2.30 0.98
N ALA A 46 -5.78 -3.18 1.97
CA ALA A 46 -4.71 -4.12 2.31
C ALA A 46 -4.40 -5.09 1.16
N ARG A 47 -5.43 -5.63 0.49
CA ARG A 47 -5.25 -6.51 -0.68
C ARG A 47 -4.64 -5.77 -1.86
N ALA A 48 -5.08 -4.55 -2.15
CA ALA A 48 -4.52 -3.74 -3.24
C ALA A 48 -3.03 -3.45 -3.05
N LEU A 49 -2.58 -3.23 -1.81
CA LEU A 49 -1.17 -3.08 -1.50
C LEU A 49 -0.40 -4.38 -1.75
N GLU A 50 -0.93 -5.52 -1.31
CA GLU A 50 -0.32 -6.84 -1.54
C GLU A 50 -0.19 -7.15 -3.05
N ASP A 51 -1.23 -6.83 -3.83
CA ASP A 51 -1.22 -6.99 -5.29
C ASP A 51 -0.16 -6.08 -5.93
N THR A 52 -0.09 -4.80 -5.53
CA THR A 52 0.90 -3.84 -6.04
C THR A 52 2.32 -4.30 -5.73
N LEU A 53 2.57 -4.75 -4.50
CA LEU A 53 3.87 -5.25 -4.08
C LEU A 53 4.25 -6.54 -4.80
N THR A 54 3.28 -7.42 -5.09
CA THR A 54 3.50 -8.67 -5.83
C THR A 54 3.82 -8.39 -7.29
N GLN A 55 3.15 -7.41 -7.91
CA GLN A 55 3.40 -6.99 -9.29
C GLN A 55 4.72 -6.22 -9.46
N ALA A 56 5.05 -5.35 -8.50
CA ALA A 56 6.33 -4.63 -8.48
C ALA A 56 7.51 -5.53 -8.06
N ARG A 57 7.22 -6.74 -7.56
CA ARG A 57 8.24 -7.72 -7.27
C ARG A 57 8.88 -8.15 -8.58
N GLU A 58 10.09 -7.65 -8.83
CA GLU A 58 10.92 -8.15 -9.93
C GLU A 58 10.92 -9.67 -9.89
N ALA A 59 10.71 -10.30 -11.05
CA ALA A 59 10.74 -11.74 -11.16
C ALA A 59 12.01 -12.22 -10.48
N ALA A 60 11.86 -12.97 -9.37
CA ALA A 60 13.01 -13.45 -8.62
C ALA A 60 13.87 -14.22 -9.61
N ALA A 61 15.02 -13.64 -9.98
CA ALA A 61 15.90 -14.21 -10.99
C ALA A 61 16.10 -15.69 -10.65
N SER A 62 15.50 -16.55 -11.47
CA SER A 62 15.50 -18.00 -11.30
C SER A 62 16.92 -18.47 -11.61
N GLY A 63 17.78 -18.41 -10.60
CA GLY A 63 19.21 -18.60 -10.77
C GLY A 63 19.99 -17.52 -10.03
N ARG A 64 19.96 -17.55 -8.69
CA ARG A 64 21.02 -16.88 -7.92
C ARG A 64 22.30 -17.67 -8.07
N GLU A 65 22.91 -17.65 -9.24
CA GLU A 65 24.34 -17.92 -9.32
C GLU A 65 25.03 -16.87 -8.44
N ARG A 66 25.78 -17.34 -7.44
CA ARG A 66 26.60 -16.45 -6.62
C ARG A 66 27.74 -15.96 -7.51
N PHE A 67 27.56 -14.81 -8.15
CA PHE A 67 28.63 -14.19 -8.91
C PHE A 67 29.73 -13.73 -7.94
N THR A 68 30.93 -14.26 -8.12
CA THR A 68 32.14 -13.75 -7.46
C THR A 68 32.74 -12.66 -8.33
N LEU A 69 32.79 -11.42 -7.84
CA LEU A 69 33.47 -10.30 -8.49
C LEU A 69 34.99 -10.54 -8.53
N ARG A 70 35.51 -10.96 -9.70
CA ARG A 70 36.95 -11.23 -9.91
C ARG A 70 37.73 -10.04 -10.45
N HIS A 71 37.10 -9.20 -11.27
CA HIS A 71 37.77 -8.11 -11.99
C HIS A 71 37.35 -6.74 -11.46
N GLY A 72 36.05 -6.48 -11.40
CA GLY A 72 35.51 -5.18 -10.99
C GLY A 72 34.18 -4.87 -11.68
N VAL A 73 33.73 -3.63 -11.54
CA VAL A 73 32.57 -3.06 -12.22
C VAL A 73 33.05 -1.92 -13.11
N THR A 74 32.69 -1.95 -14.39
CA THR A 74 32.97 -0.85 -15.33
C THR A 74 31.67 -0.20 -15.73
N VAL A 75 31.67 1.12 -15.74
CA VAL A 75 30.58 1.98 -16.21
C VAL A 75 31.14 2.76 -17.39
N ASP A 76 30.45 2.73 -18.52
CA ASP A 76 30.85 3.41 -19.75
C ASP A 76 29.73 4.35 -20.20
N GLY A 77 30.02 5.64 -20.29
CA GLY A 77 29.14 6.67 -20.82
C GLY A 77 27.82 6.87 -20.06
N LEU A 78 27.83 6.80 -18.72
CA LEU A 78 26.61 6.93 -17.92
C LEU A 78 26.14 8.40 -17.86
N SER A 79 24.96 8.65 -18.44
CA SER A 79 24.21 9.89 -18.25
C SER A 79 22.90 9.63 -17.52
N VAL A 80 22.61 10.45 -16.50
CA VAL A 80 21.39 10.34 -15.69
C VAL A 80 20.74 11.71 -15.55
N VAL A 81 19.44 11.79 -15.86
CA VAL A 81 18.62 12.99 -15.72
C VAL A 81 17.40 12.65 -14.87
N TYR A 82 17.20 13.39 -13.77
CA TYR A 82 15.99 13.23 -12.95
C TYR A 82 14.79 13.95 -13.57
N PRO A 83 13.56 13.46 -13.35
CA PRO A 83 12.36 14.15 -13.81
C PRO A 83 12.30 15.60 -13.29
N GLY A 84 12.14 16.56 -14.20
CA GLY A 84 12.09 18.00 -13.88
C GLY A 84 13.44 18.70 -13.73
N ALA A 85 14.56 18.00 -13.89
CA ALA A 85 15.88 18.62 -13.87
C ALA A 85 16.21 19.29 -15.22
N ALA A 86 16.72 20.54 -15.17
CA ALA A 86 17.16 21.27 -16.36
C ALA A 86 18.55 20.83 -16.87
N ARG A 87 19.31 20.09 -16.05
CA ARG A 87 20.65 19.59 -16.36
C ARG A 87 20.81 18.15 -15.90
N PRO A 88 21.62 17.34 -16.59
CA PRO A 88 21.97 16.00 -16.15
C PRO A 88 22.65 16.01 -14.78
N ALA A 89 22.32 15.01 -13.95
CA ALA A 89 23.00 14.73 -12.69
C ALA A 89 24.34 14.00 -12.91
N LEU A 90 24.40 13.15 -13.95
CA LEU A 90 25.60 12.55 -14.50
C LEU A 90 25.58 12.77 -16.01
N ASP A 91 26.71 13.11 -16.61
CA ASP A 91 26.83 13.35 -18.04
C ASP A 91 28.10 12.65 -18.57
N ASP A 92 27.90 11.60 -19.38
CA ASP A 92 28.94 10.79 -20.04
C ASP A 92 30.03 10.27 -19.09
N VAL A 93 29.63 9.78 -17.91
CA VAL A 93 30.59 9.33 -16.89
C VAL A 93 31.06 7.91 -17.18
N SER A 94 32.37 7.75 -17.37
CA SER A 94 33.03 6.45 -17.52
C SER A 94 34.02 6.21 -16.38
N LEU A 95 33.91 5.07 -15.68
CA LEU A 95 34.80 4.70 -14.58
C LEU A 95 34.89 3.20 -14.37
N THR A 96 35.97 2.75 -13.73
CA THR A 96 36.17 1.34 -13.36
C THR A 96 36.43 1.20 -11.86
N LEU A 97 35.64 0.34 -11.21
CA LEU A 97 35.73 -0.04 -9.80
C LEU A 97 36.37 -1.43 -9.69
N PRO A 98 37.70 -1.55 -9.50
CA PRO A 98 38.37 -2.85 -9.43
C PRO A 98 37.92 -3.69 -8.22
N ALA A 99 37.80 -5.00 -8.42
CA ALA A 99 37.44 -5.94 -7.36
C ALA A 99 38.49 -5.96 -6.24
N GLY A 100 38.03 -6.05 -4.99
CA GLY A 100 38.90 -6.11 -3.82
C GLY A 100 39.61 -4.80 -3.47
N ARG A 101 39.23 -3.67 -4.07
CA ARG A 101 39.76 -2.35 -3.72
C ARG A 101 38.68 -1.44 -3.15
N CYS A 102 39.10 -0.53 -2.27
CA CYS A 102 38.29 0.58 -1.81
C CYS A 102 38.49 1.77 -2.75
N THR A 103 37.41 2.23 -3.39
CA THR A 103 37.42 3.39 -4.29
C THR A 103 36.66 4.54 -3.63
N ALA A 104 37.30 5.71 -3.52
CA ALA A 104 36.66 6.91 -3.00
C ALA A 104 36.22 7.84 -4.14
N LEU A 105 34.95 8.26 -4.13
CA LEU A 105 34.42 9.25 -5.06
C LEU A 105 34.47 10.64 -4.44
N VAL A 106 35.30 11.52 -4.98
CA VAL A 106 35.53 12.89 -4.47
C VAL A 106 35.05 13.94 -5.46
N GLY A 107 34.55 15.07 -4.96
CA GLY A 107 34.11 16.19 -5.79
C GLY A 107 33.17 17.17 -5.07
N PRO A 108 32.91 18.36 -5.63
CA PRO A 108 32.08 19.40 -5.03
C PRO A 108 30.63 18.93 -4.79
N SER A 109 29.92 19.58 -3.85
CA SER A 109 28.50 19.29 -3.60
C SER A 109 27.68 19.47 -4.88
N GLY A 110 26.77 18.54 -5.17
CA GLY A 110 25.97 18.56 -6.41
C GLY A 110 26.62 17.95 -7.66
N ALA A 111 27.85 17.44 -7.59
CA ALA A 111 28.52 16.78 -8.73
C ALA A 111 27.97 15.38 -9.10
N GLY A 112 26.75 15.00 -8.67
CA GLY A 112 26.16 13.71 -9.03
C GLY A 112 26.62 12.49 -8.23
N LYS A 113 27.44 12.66 -7.19
CA LYS A 113 28.01 11.52 -6.42
C LYS A 113 26.97 10.56 -5.84
N SER A 114 25.87 11.08 -5.28
CA SER A 114 24.76 10.26 -4.76
C SER A 114 23.93 9.60 -5.85
N THR A 115 24.05 10.07 -7.10
CA THR A 115 23.38 9.46 -8.27
C THR A 115 24.21 8.31 -8.84
N LEU A 116 25.52 8.29 -8.56
CA LEU A 116 26.45 7.27 -9.03
C LEU A 116 26.52 6.04 -8.10
N LEU A 117 26.14 6.20 -6.83
CA LEU A 117 26.08 5.16 -5.80
C LEU A 117 24.69 4.54 -5.72
#